data_AF-A0A0G1VK06-F1
#
_entry.id   AF-A0A0G1VK06-F1
#
_cell.length_a   1.000
_cell.length_b   1.000
_cell.length_c   1.000
_cell.angle_alpha   90.00
_cell.angle_beta   90.00
_cell.angle_gamma   90.00
#
_symmetry.space_group_name_H-M   'P 1'
#
loop_
_entity.id
_entity.type
_entity.pdbx_description
1 polymer ?
#
loop_
_entity_poly.entity_id
_entity_poly.type
_entity_poly.pdbx_seq_one_letter_code
_entity_poly.pdbx_strand_id
1 'polypeptide(L)'
;MPQAQVPQIGYAGFWLRFLAYTLDSLIIFVIIGIPINIIASIVDSRSILFAVGITLLHIVLMYTYFIFLTNKNQATIGKKLLGLRVVSEEGTPLSLGKIAFRETIGKLISAVILFIGYLMVAFTSKKQGLHDKMVGSVVLSNPAERKTWAFVVSIILSAVLPIIAIIGILAAITLASLSSAREYATDAIIKSNLISIQAQAEVVYYANNKSYGTMLADPIIKEALKKAIATARANPTGNVTTDAYAVYLPLKNPTAPNTGWCVDSTGASRASVDPGMATVCP
;
A
#
# COMPACT_ATOMS: atom_id res chain seq x y z
N MET A 1 30.77 47.26 -20.11
CA MET A 1 29.85 46.13 -20.35
C MET A 1 29.83 45.29 -19.08
N PRO A 2 28.69 45.07 -18.42
CA PRO A 2 28.63 44.22 -17.24
C PRO A 2 28.98 42.78 -17.65
N GLN A 3 30.00 42.21 -17.01
CA GLN A 3 30.45 40.83 -17.23
C GLN A 3 29.30 39.88 -16.88
N ALA A 4 28.69 39.25 -17.89
CA ALA A 4 27.76 38.15 -17.67
C ALA A 4 28.54 37.02 -16.98
N GLN A 5 28.26 36.78 -15.70
CA GLN A 5 28.80 35.66 -14.95
C GLN A 5 28.51 34.36 -15.70
N VAL A 6 29.55 33.75 -16.29
CA VAL A 6 29.46 32.37 -16.76
C VAL A 6 29.08 31.53 -15.53
N PRO A 7 27.93 30.81 -15.55
CA PRO A 7 27.53 30.02 -14.40
C PRO A 7 28.65 29.03 -14.09
N GLN A 8 29.17 29.06 -12.85
CA GLN A 8 30.20 28.15 -12.37
C GLN A 8 29.68 26.70 -12.46
N ILE A 9 30.03 26.00 -13.55
CA ILE A 9 29.67 24.59 -13.74
C ILE A 9 30.60 23.76 -12.84
N GLY A 10 30.11 23.45 -11.64
CA GLY A 10 30.83 22.66 -10.65
C GLY A 10 30.44 21.18 -10.67
N TYR A 11 31.27 20.31 -10.13
CA TYR A 11 30.93 18.89 -9.96
C TYR A 11 29.91 18.69 -8.82
N ALA A 12 28.87 17.90 -9.10
CA ALA A 12 27.83 17.57 -8.14
C ALA A 12 28.37 16.64 -7.04
N GLY A 13 28.21 17.04 -5.78
CA GLY A 13 28.58 16.22 -4.62
C GLY A 13 27.56 15.12 -4.31
N PHE A 14 27.89 14.31 -3.30
CA PHE A 14 27.07 13.17 -2.86
C PHE A 14 25.62 13.58 -2.51
N TRP A 15 25.44 14.59 -1.67
CA TRP A 15 24.10 15.01 -1.21
C TRP A 15 23.16 15.48 -2.32
N LEU A 16 23.68 16.13 -3.35
CA LEU A 16 22.88 16.54 -4.52
C LEU A 16 22.42 15.31 -5.33
N ARG A 17 23.25 14.28 -5.43
CA ARG A 17 22.87 13.02 -6.09
C ARG A 17 21.90 12.21 -5.26
N PHE A 18 22.10 12.17 -3.94
CA PHE A 18 21.18 11.53 -3.01
C PHE A 18 19.80 12.18 -3.07
N LEU A 19 19.72 13.52 -2.96
CA LEU A 19 18.46 14.25 -3.08
C LEU A 19 17.81 14.04 -4.45
N ALA A 20 18.58 14.02 -5.55
CA ALA A 20 18.04 13.70 -6.87
C ALA A 20 17.38 12.32 -6.90
N TYR A 21 18.05 11.31 -6.33
CA TYR A 21 17.52 9.95 -6.25
C TYR A 21 16.26 9.88 -5.38
N THR A 22 16.24 10.57 -4.24
CA THR A 22 15.04 10.65 -3.38
C THR A 22 13.87 11.29 -4.13
N LEU A 23 14.10 12.39 -4.85
CA LEU A 23 13.07 13.02 -5.69
C LEU A 23 12.59 12.09 -6.82
N ASP A 24 13.50 11.44 -7.54
CA ASP A 24 13.13 10.48 -8.58
C ASP A 24 12.33 9.29 -8.00
N SER A 25 12.69 8.80 -6.81
CA SER A 25 11.95 7.72 -6.13
C SER A 25 10.53 8.14 -5.74
N LEU A 26 10.33 9.37 -5.27
CA LEU A 26 9.01 9.92 -4.99
C LEU A 26 8.16 10.07 -6.26
N ILE A 27 8.75 10.56 -7.35
CA ILE A 27 8.07 10.70 -8.64
C ILE A 27 7.61 9.33 -9.16
N ILE A 28 8.48 8.32 -9.11
CA ILE A 28 8.16 6.95 -9.53
C ILE A 28 7.09 6.35 -8.62
N PHE A 29 7.18 6.58 -7.30
CA PHE A 29 6.17 6.10 -6.36
C PHE A 29 4.79 6.69 -6.68
N VAL A 30 4.70 7.98 -6.96
CA VAL A 30 3.42 8.64 -7.28
C VAL A 30 2.88 8.22 -8.65
N ILE A 31 3.72 8.20 -9.69
CA ILE A 31 3.27 7.96 -11.08
C ILE A 31 3.05 6.47 -11.37
N ILE A 32 3.87 5.59 -10.78
CA ILE A 32 3.88 4.17 -11.10
C ILE A 32 3.45 3.35 -9.88
N GLY A 33 3.98 3.65 -8.69
CA GLY A 33 3.68 2.91 -7.46
C GLY A 33 2.21 2.97 -7.05
N ILE A 34 1.63 4.17 -6.93
CA ILE A 34 0.25 4.36 -6.48
C ILE A 34 -0.75 3.68 -7.44
N PRO A 35 -0.73 3.92 -8.77
CA PRO A 35 -1.68 3.27 -9.67
C PRO A 35 -1.59 1.75 -9.66
N ILE A 36 -0.38 1.19 -9.61
CA ILE A 36 -0.18 -0.26 -9.52
C ILE A 36 -0.81 -0.82 -8.24
N ASN A 37 -0.61 -0.16 -7.09
CA ASN A 37 -1.20 -0.61 -5.83
C ASN A 37 -2.73 -0.50 -5.83
N ILE A 38 -3.29 0.55 -6.44
CA ILE A 38 -4.75 0.69 -6.60
C ILE A 38 -5.30 -0.46 -7.46
N ILE A 39 -4.71 -0.71 -8.63
CA ILE A 39 -5.13 -1.79 -9.52
C ILE A 39 -5.00 -3.15 -8.81
N ALA A 40 -3.89 -3.39 -8.12
CA ALA A 40 -3.66 -4.62 -7.36
C ALA A 40 -4.68 -4.80 -6.22
N SER A 41 -5.19 -3.72 -5.61
CA SER A 41 -6.22 -3.79 -4.57
C SER A 41 -7.62 -4.14 -5.10
N ILE A 42 -7.89 -3.82 -6.38
CA ILE A 42 -9.16 -4.13 -7.04
C ILE A 42 -9.19 -5.60 -7.50
N VAL A 43 -8.04 -6.11 -7.94
CA VAL A 43 -7.88 -7.51 -8.32
C VAL A 43 -7.68 -8.34 -7.05
N ASP A 44 -8.76 -8.88 -6.47
CA ASP A 44 -8.71 -9.74 -5.27
C ASP A 44 -8.09 -11.11 -5.58
N SER A 45 -6.78 -11.10 -5.88
CA SER A 45 -5.98 -12.30 -6.06
C SER A 45 -4.91 -12.35 -4.98
N ARG A 46 -5.18 -13.10 -3.91
CA ARG A 46 -4.22 -13.33 -2.81
C ARG A 46 -3.10 -14.31 -3.19
N SER A 47 -2.76 -14.40 -4.48
CA SER A 47 -1.78 -15.34 -5.00
C SER A 47 -0.37 -14.76 -4.95
N ILE A 48 0.59 -15.56 -4.51
CA ILE A 48 2.01 -15.17 -4.48
C ILE A 48 2.51 -14.85 -5.90
N LEU A 49 2.07 -15.61 -6.90
CA LEU A 49 2.46 -15.39 -8.30
C LEU A 49 2.05 -13.99 -8.79
N PHE A 50 0.85 -13.53 -8.44
CA PHE A 50 0.40 -12.19 -8.79
C PHE A 50 1.24 -11.11 -8.11
N ALA A 51 1.52 -11.25 -6.81
CA ALA A 51 2.36 -10.31 -6.07
C ALA A 51 3.78 -10.20 -6.65
N VAL A 52 4.39 -11.34 -6.99
CA VAL A 52 5.71 -11.39 -7.65
C VAL A 52 5.65 -10.73 -9.03
N GLY A 53 4.61 -11.03 -9.83
CA GLY A 53 4.42 -10.41 -11.15
C GLY A 53 4.32 -8.88 -11.09
N ILE A 54 3.56 -8.36 -10.12
CA ILE A 54 3.44 -6.91 -9.89
C ILE A 54 4.77 -6.28 -9.47
N THR A 55 5.52 -6.94 -8.60
CA THR A 55 6.83 -6.44 -8.15
C THR A 55 7.85 -6.41 -9.30
N LEU A 56 7.89 -7.45 -10.12
CA LEU A 56 8.75 -7.50 -11.30
C LEU A 56 8.38 -6.41 -12.32
N LEU A 57 7.08 -6.22 -12.57
CA LEU A 57 6.59 -5.14 -13.43
C LEU A 57 7.07 -3.76 -12.92
N HIS A 58 6.96 -3.52 -11.62
CA HIS A 58 7.40 -2.28 -11.00
C HIS A 58 8.91 -2.04 -11.18
N ILE A 59 9.73 -3.07 -10.96
CA ILE A 59 11.19 -3.00 -11.15
C ILE A 59 11.54 -2.67 -12.60
N VAL A 60 10.91 -3.34 -13.57
CA VAL A 60 11.15 -3.11 -15.00
C VAL A 60 10.77 -1.68 -15.39
N LEU A 61 9.62 -1.19 -14.95
CA LEU A 61 9.17 0.19 -15.20
C LEU A 61 10.11 1.23 -14.56
N MET A 62 10.62 0.95 -13.35
CA MET A 62 11.59 1.82 -12.69
C MET A 62 12.89 1.94 -13.50
N TYR A 63 13.50 0.81 -13.89
CA TYR A 63 14.76 0.85 -14.64
C TYR A 63 14.59 1.44 -16.05
N THR A 64 13.49 1.14 -16.74
CA THR A 64 13.20 1.73 -18.05
C THR A 64 13.05 3.25 -17.95
N TYR A 65 12.40 3.78 -16.91
CA TYR A 65 12.36 5.22 -16.63
C TYR A 65 13.75 5.85 -16.50
N PHE A 66 14.64 5.26 -15.67
CA PHE A 66 15.99 5.78 -15.44
C PHE A 66 16.84 5.79 -16.72
N ILE A 67 16.79 4.69 -17.48
CA ILE A 67 17.56 4.54 -18.73
C ILE A 67 17.05 5.49 -19.81
N PHE A 68 15.73 5.51 -20.04
CA PHE A 68 15.13 6.30 -21.12
C PHE A 68 15.31 7.80 -20.94
N LEU A 69 15.07 8.31 -19.73
CA LEU A 69 15.21 9.74 -19.46
C LEU A 69 16.67 10.18 -19.49
N THR A 70 17.58 9.36 -18.97
CA THR A 70 18.99 9.71 -19.01
C THR A 70 19.52 9.68 -20.45
N ASN A 71 19.02 8.78 -21.31
CA ASN A 71 19.40 8.75 -22.71
C ASN A 71 18.92 10.00 -23.48
N LYS A 72 17.65 10.40 -23.34
CA LYS A 72 17.11 11.55 -24.08
C LYS A 72 17.59 12.90 -23.54
N ASN A 73 17.68 13.02 -22.22
CA ASN A 73 17.82 14.31 -21.56
C ASN A 73 19.14 14.49 -20.79
N GLN A 74 20.02 13.47 -20.80
CA GLN A 74 21.25 13.42 -19.99
C GLN A 74 21.01 13.57 -18.47
N ALA A 75 19.74 13.56 -18.03
CA ALA A 75 19.31 13.76 -16.66
C ALA A 75 17.90 13.18 -16.48
N THR A 76 17.66 12.56 -15.33
CA THR A 76 16.32 12.19 -14.86
C THR A 76 15.55 13.43 -14.40
N ILE A 77 14.24 13.31 -14.14
CA ILE A 77 13.43 14.46 -13.70
C ILE A 77 13.97 15.01 -12.37
N GLY A 78 14.27 14.15 -11.39
CA GLY A 78 14.87 14.57 -10.12
C GLY A 78 16.23 15.24 -10.29
N LYS A 79 17.08 14.74 -11.20
CA LYS A 79 18.36 15.39 -11.53
C LYS A 79 18.16 16.75 -12.20
N LYS A 80 17.17 16.90 -13.09
CA LYS A 80 16.83 18.19 -13.73
C LYS A 80 16.37 19.23 -12.71
N LEU A 81 15.51 18.84 -11.76
CA LEU A 81 15.03 19.72 -10.69
C LEU A 81 16.19 20.28 -9.84
N LEU A 82 17.29 19.54 -9.72
CA LEU A 82 18.49 19.99 -9.00
C LEU A 82 19.56 20.64 -9.90
N GLY A 83 19.26 20.84 -11.19
CA GLY A 83 20.20 21.41 -12.16
C GLY A 83 21.39 20.50 -12.45
N LEU A 84 21.20 19.18 -12.40
CA LEU A 84 22.25 18.18 -12.60
C LEU A 84 22.17 17.58 -14.00
N ARG A 85 23.32 17.35 -14.62
CA ARG A 85 23.45 16.69 -15.93
C ARG A 85 24.58 15.67 -15.91
N VAL A 86 24.38 14.55 -16.59
CA VAL A 86 25.37 13.47 -16.69
C VAL A 86 25.98 13.46 -18.08
N VAL A 87 27.28 13.73 -18.16
CA VAL A 87 28.05 13.82 -19.40
C VAL A 87 29.32 12.99 -19.32
N SER A 88 29.96 12.72 -20.45
CA SER A 88 31.29 12.10 -20.52
C SER A 88 32.34 13.03 -19.90
N GLU A 89 33.52 12.51 -19.57
CA GLU A 89 34.66 13.36 -19.15
C GLU A 89 35.04 14.41 -20.20
N GLU A 90 34.74 14.13 -21.48
CA GLU A 90 34.93 15.03 -22.62
C GLU A 90 33.76 16.02 -22.82
N GLY A 91 32.73 15.96 -21.98
CA GLY A 91 31.51 16.77 -22.11
C GLY A 91 30.51 16.29 -23.16
N THR A 92 30.76 15.14 -23.80
CA THR A 92 29.87 14.53 -24.80
C THR A 92 28.72 13.73 -24.18
N PRO A 93 27.58 13.55 -24.89
CA PRO A 93 26.53 12.63 -24.49
C PRO A 93 27.06 11.20 -24.34
N LEU A 94 26.59 10.46 -23.34
CA LEU A 94 26.89 9.04 -23.21
C LEU A 94 26.07 8.20 -24.19
N SER A 95 26.65 7.10 -24.66
CA SER A 95 25.91 6.08 -25.43
C SER A 95 24.91 5.32 -24.55
N LEU A 96 23.83 4.82 -25.17
CA LEU A 96 22.76 4.12 -24.47
C LEU A 96 23.27 2.90 -23.67
N GLY A 97 24.20 2.13 -24.24
CA GLY A 97 24.81 0.98 -23.54
C GLY A 97 25.61 1.37 -22.30
N LYS A 98 26.37 2.48 -22.38
CA LYS A 98 27.09 3.05 -21.24
C LYS A 98 26.13 3.53 -20.14
N ILE A 99 25.01 4.15 -20.52
CA ILE A 99 23.97 4.61 -19.58
C ILE A 99 23.30 3.41 -18.90
N ALA A 100 22.89 2.40 -19.68
CA ALA A 100 22.27 1.19 -19.14
C ALA A 100 23.20 0.49 -18.15
N PHE A 101 24.47 0.28 -18.53
CA PHE A 101 25.48 -0.31 -17.65
C PHE A 101 25.67 0.51 -16.36
N ARG A 102 25.71 1.84 -16.45
CA ARG A 102 25.83 2.71 -15.26
C ARG A 102 24.64 2.55 -14.31
N GLU A 103 23.43 2.56 -14.85
CA GLU A 103 22.18 2.59 -14.06
C GLU A 103 21.77 1.22 -13.49
N THR A 104 22.11 0.10 -14.16
CA THR A 104 21.86 -1.25 -13.63
C THR A 104 23.09 -1.81 -12.93
N ILE A 105 24.11 -2.21 -13.68
CA ILE A 105 25.27 -2.97 -13.18
C ILE A 105 26.13 -2.08 -12.27
N GLY A 106 26.42 -0.86 -12.68
CA GLY A 106 27.30 0.04 -11.92
C GLY A 106 26.73 0.40 -10.55
N LYS A 107 25.43 0.71 -10.49
CA LYS A 107 24.72 0.98 -9.23
C LYS A 107 24.55 -0.28 -8.38
N LEU A 108 24.29 -1.43 -8.99
CA LEU A 108 24.21 -2.71 -8.29
C LEU A 108 25.53 -3.06 -7.62
N ILE A 109 26.65 -2.99 -8.37
CA ILE A 109 28.00 -3.21 -7.83
C ILE A 109 28.28 -2.23 -6.69
N SER A 110 27.98 -0.94 -6.89
CA SER A 110 28.16 0.10 -5.86
C SER A 110 27.33 -0.17 -4.60
N ALA A 111 26.18 -0.82 -4.71
CA ALA A 111 25.33 -1.22 -3.59
C ALA A 111 25.86 -2.48 -2.87
N VAL A 112 26.32 -3.49 -3.64
CA VAL A 112 26.88 -4.74 -3.10
C VAL A 112 28.14 -4.48 -2.26
N ILE A 113 28.98 -3.51 -2.65
CA ILE A 113 30.16 -3.11 -1.86
C ILE A 113 29.82 -2.21 -0.66
N LEU A 114 28.72 -2.48 0.06
CA LEU A 114 28.29 -1.74 1.26
C LEU A 114 28.19 -0.22 1.05
N PHE A 115 27.69 0.22 -0.10
CA PHE A 115 27.59 1.63 -0.48
C PHE A 115 28.92 2.41 -0.58
N ILE A 116 30.07 1.75 -0.41
CA ILE A 116 31.40 2.38 -0.51
C ILE A 116 31.59 3.03 -1.89
N GLY A 117 31.06 2.40 -2.94
CA GLY A 117 31.08 2.94 -4.30
C GLY A 117 30.34 4.27 -4.47
N TYR A 118 29.36 4.56 -3.60
CA TYR A 118 28.67 5.86 -3.56
C TYR A 118 29.45 6.88 -2.71
N LEU A 119 30.13 6.45 -1.64
CA LEU A 119 30.93 7.32 -0.77
C LEU A 119 32.21 7.83 -1.44
N MET A 120 32.72 7.13 -2.46
CA MET A 120 33.89 7.56 -3.26
C MET A 120 33.73 8.96 -3.89
N VAL A 121 32.48 9.41 -4.06
CA VAL A 121 32.12 10.76 -4.52
C VAL A 121 32.68 11.86 -3.62
N ALA A 122 32.84 11.60 -2.31
CA ALA A 122 33.34 12.58 -1.35
C ALA A 122 34.86 12.79 -1.44
N PHE A 123 35.61 11.77 -1.88
CA PHE A 123 37.07 11.76 -1.83
C PHE A 123 37.75 11.96 -3.19
N THR A 124 36.99 12.07 -4.28
CA THR A 124 37.52 12.19 -5.64
C THR A 124 37.47 13.63 -6.15
N SER A 125 38.51 14.07 -6.86
CA SER A 125 38.63 15.44 -7.40
C SER A 125 37.49 15.82 -8.35
N LYS A 126 37.04 14.88 -9.20
CA LYS A 126 35.87 15.03 -10.09
C LYS A 126 34.54 14.62 -9.43
N LYS A 127 34.54 14.30 -8.13
CA LYS A 127 33.39 13.78 -7.36
C LYS A 127 32.69 12.60 -8.05
N GLN A 128 33.43 11.62 -8.54
CA GLN A 128 32.89 10.46 -9.27
C GLN A 128 32.66 9.28 -8.32
N GLY A 129 31.52 8.60 -8.45
CA GLY A 129 31.29 7.31 -7.79
C GLY A 129 31.93 6.16 -8.57
N LEU A 130 31.96 4.96 -8.00
CA LEU A 130 32.47 3.77 -8.69
C LEU A 130 31.71 3.53 -10.01
N HIS A 131 30.39 3.65 -9.98
CA HIS A 131 29.52 3.56 -11.16
C HIS A 131 29.83 4.61 -12.23
N ASP A 132 30.24 5.81 -11.84
CA ASP A 132 30.60 6.87 -12.77
C ASP A 132 31.98 6.63 -13.39
N LYS A 133 32.95 6.12 -12.59
CA LYS A 133 34.30 5.79 -13.06
C LYS A 133 34.31 4.62 -14.05
N MET A 134 33.50 3.59 -13.83
CA MET A 134 33.41 2.43 -14.72
C MET A 134 32.97 2.81 -16.15
N VAL A 135 32.29 3.95 -16.30
CA VAL A 135 31.72 4.39 -17.57
C VAL A 135 32.41 5.66 -18.11
N GLY A 136 33.31 6.27 -17.33
CA GLY A 136 33.95 7.54 -17.67
C GLY A 136 32.95 8.69 -17.73
N SER A 137 32.06 8.78 -16.74
CA SER A 137 31.03 9.81 -16.67
C SER A 137 31.23 10.77 -15.51
N VAL A 138 30.78 12.00 -15.67
CA VAL A 138 30.79 13.04 -14.64
C VAL A 138 29.42 13.68 -14.53
N VAL A 139 29.06 14.08 -13.31
CA VAL A 139 27.81 14.81 -13.05
C VAL A 139 28.12 16.27 -12.78
N LEU A 140 27.69 17.12 -13.70
CA LEU A 140 27.82 18.56 -13.62
C LEU A 140 26.62 19.14 -12.89
N SER A 141 26.84 20.19 -12.12
CA SER A 141 25.82 20.96 -11.41
C SER A 141 25.84 22.40 -11.90
N ASN A 142 24.68 22.90 -12.33
CA ASN A 142 24.47 24.29 -12.67
C ASN A 142 23.69 24.99 -11.53
N PRO A 143 24.35 25.83 -10.70
CA PRO A 143 23.69 26.51 -9.59
C PRO A 143 22.57 27.47 -10.02
N ALA A 144 22.67 28.05 -11.22
CA ALA A 144 21.65 28.97 -11.74
C ALA A 144 20.33 28.23 -12.04
N GLU A 145 20.42 27.10 -12.77
CA GLU A 145 19.25 26.25 -13.05
C GLU A 145 18.62 25.72 -11.75
N ARG A 146 19.43 25.34 -10.76
CA ARG A 146 18.93 24.87 -9.47
C ARG A 146 18.09 25.92 -8.75
N LYS A 147 18.48 27.21 -8.79
CA LYS A 147 17.68 28.30 -8.18
C LYS A 147 16.34 28.47 -8.89
N THR A 148 16.32 28.41 -10.22
CA THR A 148 15.09 28.51 -11.01
C THR A 148 14.12 27.37 -10.67
N TRP A 149 14.61 26.13 -10.64
CA TRP A 149 13.77 24.99 -10.28
C TRP A 149 13.32 25.01 -8.82
N ALA A 150 14.17 25.46 -7.88
CA ALA A 150 13.77 25.63 -6.48
C ALA A 150 12.63 26.65 -6.33
N PHE A 151 12.66 27.75 -7.09
CA PHE A 151 11.58 28.73 -7.11
C PHE A 151 10.28 28.13 -7.68
N VAL A 152 10.36 27.42 -8.81
CA VAL A 152 9.21 26.74 -9.42
C VAL A 152 8.60 25.72 -8.46
N VAL A 153 9.43 24.87 -7.84
CA VAL A 153 8.98 23.87 -6.87
C VAL A 153 8.35 24.54 -5.64
N SER A 154 8.89 25.65 -5.16
CA SER A 154 8.31 26.39 -4.03
C SER A 154 6.92 26.94 -4.34
N ILE A 155 6.68 27.42 -5.57
CA ILE A 155 5.34 27.88 -6.01
C ILE A 155 4.38 26.70 -6.12
N ILE A 156 4.83 25.58 -6.69
CA ILE A 156 4.00 24.38 -6.79
C ILE A 156 3.64 23.88 -5.39
N LEU A 157 4.62 23.84 -4.48
CA LEU A 157 4.41 23.36 -3.11
C LEU A 157 3.44 24.26 -2.33
N SER A 158 3.55 25.58 -2.46
CA SER A 158 2.63 26.50 -1.79
C SER A 158 1.19 26.40 -2.31
N ALA A 159 1.02 26.07 -3.60
CA ALA A 159 -0.30 25.83 -4.18
C ALA A 159 -0.88 24.44 -3.82
N VAL A 160 -0.04 23.41 -3.76
CA VAL A 160 -0.49 22.01 -3.57
C VAL A 160 -0.70 21.66 -2.10
N LEU A 161 0.13 22.16 -1.18
CA LEU A 161 0.08 21.80 0.24
C LEU A 161 -1.29 22.08 0.90
N PRO A 162 -1.96 23.23 0.67
CA PRO A 162 -3.29 23.48 1.22
C PRO A 162 -4.34 22.50 0.68
N ILE A 163 -4.25 22.12 -0.59
CA ILE A 163 -5.18 21.18 -1.21
C ILE A 163 -5.07 19.80 -0.55
N ILE A 164 -3.84 19.32 -0.33
CA ILE A 164 -3.61 18.04 0.35
C ILE A 164 -4.12 18.09 1.79
N ALA A 165 -3.90 19.20 2.51
CA ALA A 165 -4.39 19.37 3.87
C ALA A 165 -5.93 19.33 3.93
N ILE A 166 -6.60 20.03 3.01
CA ILE A 166 -8.07 20.03 2.91
C ILE A 166 -8.59 18.62 2.64
N ILE A 167 -8.00 17.91 1.66
CA ILE A 167 -8.38 16.52 1.34
C ILE A 167 -8.22 15.61 2.56
N GLY A 168 -7.12 15.74 3.30
CA GLY A 168 -6.88 14.96 4.53
C GLY A 168 -7.92 15.22 5.61
N ILE A 169 -8.31 16.49 5.83
CA ILE A 169 -9.34 16.87 6.79
C ILE A 169 -10.71 16.31 6.38
N LEU A 170 -11.11 16.45 5.12
CA LEU A 170 -12.38 15.88 4.63
C LEU A 170 -12.39 14.35 4.73
N ALA A 171 -11.28 13.68 4.39
CA ALA A 171 -11.16 12.23 4.52
C ALA A 171 -11.31 11.76 5.97
N ALA A 172 -10.70 12.46 6.93
CA ALA A 172 -10.84 12.13 8.34
C ALA A 172 -12.30 12.27 8.83
N ILE A 173 -12.98 13.35 8.45
CA ILE A 173 -14.39 13.60 8.82
C ILE A 173 -15.29 12.51 8.23
N THR A 174 -15.12 12.18 6.95
CA THR A 174 -15.92 11.15 6.28
C THR A 174 -15.68 9.75 6.86
N LEU A 175 -14.43 9.41 7.19
CA LEU A 175 -14.09 8.14 7.84
C LEU A 175 -14.69 8.03 9.25
N ALA A 176 -14.64 9.11 10.03
CA ALA A 176 -15.25 9.15 11.36
C ALA A 176 -16.76 8.93 11.28
N SER A 177 -17.44 9.59 10.34
CA SER A 177 -18.88 9.41 10.11
C SER A 177 -19.23 7.99 9.65
N LEU A 178 -18.39 7.36 8.81
CA LEU A 178 -18.62 6.02 8.30
C LEU A 178 -18.36 4.92 9.32
N SER A 179 -17.61 5.20 10.39
CA SER A 179 -17.23 4.19 11.40
C SER A 179 -18.45 3.58 12.10
N SER A 180 -19.37 4.41 12.59
CA SER A 180 -20.62 3.96 13.23
C SER A 180 -21.55 3.27 12.23
N ALA A 181 -21.68 3.80 11.01
CA ALA A 181 -22.47 3.19 9.94
C ALA A 181 -21.99 1.77 9.60
N ARG A 182 -20.66 1.53 9.60
CA ARG A 182 -20.08 0.20 9.39
C ARG A 182 -20.41 -0.75 10.53
N GLU A 183 -20.42 -0.30 11.78
CA GLU A 183 -20.78 -1.14 12.93
C GLU A 183 -22.25 -1.59 12.84
N TYR A 184 -23.17 -0.67 12.51
CA TYR A 184 -24.58 -1.03 12.27
C TYR A 184 -24.74 -2.01 11.11
N ALA A 185 -23.98 -1.85 10.03
CA ALA A 185 -23.99 -2.78 8.91
C ALA A 185 -23.46 -4.18 9.31
N THR A 186 -22.39 -4.25 10.10
CA THR A 186 -21.88 -5.54 10.60
C THR A 186 -22.87 -6.24 11.53
N ASP A 187 -23.57 -5.48 12.37
CA ASP A 187 -24.59 -6.06 13.26
C ASP A 187 -25.79 -6.58 12.48
N ALA A 188 -26.19 -5.90 11.40
CA ALA A 188 -27.22 -6.39 10.50
C ALA A 188 -26.80 -7.70 9.78
N ILE A 189 -25.52 -7.83 9.40
CA ILE A 189 -24.97 -9.05 8.80
C ILE A 189 -24.99 -10.21 9.81
N ILE A 190 -24.68 -9.98 11.09
CA ILE A 190 -24.76 -11.01 12.13
C ILE A 190 -26.21 -11.48 12.29
N LYS A 191 -27.15 -10.54 12.43
CA LYS A 191 -28.58 -10.82 12.58
C LYS A 191 -29.15 -11.62 11.40
N SER A 192 -28.85 -11.21 10.16
CA SER A 192 -29.36 -11.89 8.98
C SER A 192 -28.79 -13.30 8.80
N ASN A 193 -27.50 -13.51 9.08
CA ASN A 193 -26.91 -14.85 9.05
C ASN A 193 -27.46 -15.76 10.14
N LEU A 194 -27.67 -15.25 11.37
CA LEU A 194 -28.24 -16.05 12.45
C LEU A 194 -29.70 -16.45 12.18
N ILE A 195 -30.51 -15.55 11.62
CA ILE A 195 -31.87 -15.88 11.17
C ILE A 195 -31.83 -16.94 10.06
N SER A 196 -30.88 -16.84 9.12
CA SER A 196 -30.68 -17.87 8.10
C SER A 196 -30.26 -19.22 8.71
N ILE A 197 -29.43 -19.22 9.75
CA ILE A 197 -29.04 -20.44 10.48
C ILE A 197 -30.26 -21.07 11.14
N GLN A 198 -31.13 -20.27 11.78
CA GLN A 198 -32.35 -20.77 12.39
C GLN A 198 -33.26 -21.45 11.37
N ALA A 199 -33.50 -20.82 10.21
CA ALA A 199 -34.29 -21.42 9.14
C ALA A 199 -33.68 -22.73 8.62
N GLN A 200 -32.36 -22.78 8.43
CA GLN A 200 -31.67 -23.97 7.95
C GLN A 200 -31.59 -25.06 9.03
N ALA A 201 -31.53 -24.70 10.31
CA ALA A 201 -31.52 -25.64 11.43
C ALA A 201 -32.80 -26.48 11.45
N GLU A 202 -33.95 -25.85 11.19
CA GLU A 202 -35.23 -26.56 11.09
C GLU A 202 -35.23 -27.54 9.92
N VAL A 203 -34.68 -27.16 8.76
CA VAL A 203 -34.55 -28.07 7.61
C VAL A 203 -33.68 -29.29 7.97
N VAL A 204 -32.55 -29.06 8.64
CA VAL A 204 -31.64 -30.11 9.10
C VAL A 204 -32.34 -31.03 10.11
N TYR A 205 -33.14 -30.47 11.02
CA TYR A 205 -33.87 -31.24 12.03
C TYR A 205 -34.81 -32.26 11.39
N TYR A 206 -35.64 -31.84 10.44
CA TYR A 206 -36.54 -32.76 9.73
C TYR A 206 -35.80 -33.73 8.81
N ALA A 207 -34.68 -33.32 8.22
CA ALA A 207 -33.86 -34.19 7.38
C ALA A 207 -33.10 -35.27 8.18
N ASN A 208 -32.72 -34.99 9.44
CA ASN A 208 -31.90 -35.87 10.27
C ASN A 208 -32.70 -36.53 11.40
N ASN A 209 -33.84 -37.14 11.05
CA ASN A 209 -34.66 -37.90 11.98
C ASN A 209 -35.03 -37.13 13.27
N LYS A 210 -35.37 -35.85 13.14
CA LYS A 210 -35.71 -34.94 14.25
C LYS A 210 -34.55 -34.74 15.23
N SER A 211 -33.35 -34.46 14.72
CA SER A 211 -32.19 -34.16 15.55
C SER A 211 -31.36 -32.99 15.03
N TYR A 212 -30.87 -32.15 15.95
CA TYR A 212 -29.93 -31.06 15.66
C TYR A 212 -28.45 -31.47 15.76
N GLY A 213 -28.13 -32.71 16.15
CA GLY A 213 -26.74 -33.13 16.45
C GLY A 213 -25.74 -32.95 15.30
N THR A 214 -26.20 -32.95 14.04
CA THR A 214 -25.37 -32.75 12.84
C THR A 214 -25.45 -31.33 12.26
N MET A 215 -26.14 -30.41 12.93
CA MET A 215 -26.38 -29.04 12.44
C MET A 215 -25.10 -28.30 12.04
N LEU A 216 -24.03 -28.40 12.83
CA LEU A 216 -22.78 -27.71 12.54
C LEU A 216 -21.96 -28.34 11.39
N ALA A 217 -22.34 -29.54 10.94
CA ALA A 217 -21.72 -30.20 9.80
C ALA A 217 -22.36 -29.78 8.46
N ASP A 218 -23.54 -29.16 8.47
CA ASP A 218 -24.21 -28.67 7.27
C ASP A 218 -23.39 -27.54 6.60
N PRO A 219 -23.11 -27.62 5.29
CA PRO A 219 -22.25 -26.66 4.61
C PRO A 219 -22.85 -25.24 4.55
N ILE A 220 -24.18 -25.12 4.52
CA ILE A 220 -24.85 -23.81 4.46
C ILE A 220 -24.74 -23.13 5.82
N ILE A 221 -25.03 -23.86 6.90
CA ILE A 221 -24.90 -23.37 8.28
C ILE A 221 -23.44 -22.99 8.56
N LYS A 222 -22.49 -23.84 8.15
CA LYS A 222 -21.06 -23.59 8.34
C LYS A 222 -20.58 -22.31 7.65
N GLU A 223 -21.00 -22.06 6.40
CA GLU A 223 -20.62 -20.83 5.70
C GLU A 223 -21.32 -19.58 6.25
N ALA A 224 -22.60 -19.68 6.63
CA ALA A 224 -23.31 -18.58 7.28
C ALA A 224 -22.67 -18.22 8.63
N LEU A 225 -22.32 -19.24 9.43
CA LEU A 225 -21.65 -19.07 10.71
C LEU A 225 -20.26 -18.45 10.52
N LYS A 226 -19.46 -18.94 9.58
CA LYS A 226 -18.14 -18.37 9.26
C LYS A 226 -18.21 -16.89 8.88
N LYS A 227 -19.18 -16.51 8.04
CA LYS A 227 -19.40 -15.10 7.66
C LYS A 227 -19.77 -14.25 8.88
N ALA A 228 -20.65 -14.75 9.74
CA ALA A 228 -21.08 -14.04 10.93
C ALA A 228 -19.92 -13.86 11.94
N ILE A 229 -19.12 -14.92 12.18
CA ILE A 229 -17.94 -14.88 13.07
C ILE A 229 -16.91 -13.88 12.58
N ALA A 230 -16.64 -13.83 11.27
CA ALA A 230 -15.67 -12.88 10.70
C ALA A 230 -16.03 -11.41 10.98
N THR A 231 -17.30 -11.13 11.24
CA THR A 231 -17.80 -9.78 11.54
C THR A 231 -18.08 -9.53 13.02
N ALA A 232 -18.12 -10.56 13.85
CA ALA A 232 -18.50 -10.48 15.26
C ALA A 232 -17.41 -9.84 16.14
N ARG A 233 -17.82 -9.41 17.35
CA ARG A 233 -16.90 -8.84 18.33
C ARG A 233 -16.03 -9.90 19.01
N ALA A 234 -16.54 -11.11 19.18
CA ALA A 234 -15.85 -12.24 19.79
C ALA A 234 -16.38 -13.56 19.22
N ASN A 235 -15.80 -14.67 19.67
CA ASN A 235 -16.19 -16.02 19.26
C ASN A 235 -17.66 -16.32 19.60
N PRO A 236 -18.33 -17.18 18.82
CA PRO A 236 -19.69 -17.60 19.11
C PRO A 236 -19.72 -18.45 20.37
N THR A 237 -20.83 -18.38 21.10
CA THR A 237 -21.15 -19.24 22.24
C THR A 237 -22.50 -19.92 22.03
N GLY A 238 -22.86 -20.82 22.92
CA GLY A 238 -24.03 -21.69 22.80
C GLY A 238 -23.64 -23.16 22.67
N ASN A 239 -24.65 -24.00 22.63
CA ASN A 239 -24.49 -25.44 22.58
C ASN A 239 -25.53 -26.07 21.64
N VAL A 240 -25.16 -27.19 21.05
CA VAL A 240 -26.02 -27.99 20.17
C VAL A 240 -26.12 -29.39 20.75
N THR A 241 -27.34 -29.82 21.01
CA THR A 241 -27.68 -31.16 21.50
C THR A 241 -28.55 -31.88 20.49
N THR A 242 -29.01 -33.09 20.80
CA THR A 242 -29.93 -33.84 19.94
C THR A 242 -31.26 -33.11 19.75
N ASP A 243 -31.76 -32.45 20.80
CA ASP A 243 -33.14 -31.96 20.87
C ASP A 243 -33.25 -30.43 20.91
N ALA A 244 -32.14 -29.73 21.18
CA ALA A 244 -32.13 -28.27 21.27
C ALA A 244 -30.78 -27.69 20.83
N TYR A 245 -30.82 -26.44 20.36
CA TYR A 245 -29.63 -25.67 20.04
C TYR A 245 -29.79 -24.21 20.46
N ALA A 246 -28.69 -23.56 20.79
CA ALA A 246 -28.58 -22.12 20.81
C ALA A 246 -27.26 -21.68 20.16
N VAL A 247 -27.34 -20.59 19.40
CA VAL A 247 -26.18 -19.94 18.79
C VAL A 247 -26.24 -18.45 19.11
N TYR A 248 -25.20 -17.96 19.79
CA TYR A 248 -25.05 -16.57 20.17
C TYR A 248 -23.80 -15.98 19.55
N LEU A 249 -23.95 -14.78 18.97
CA LEU A 249 -22.82 -13.96 18.56
C LEU A 249 -22.91 -12.56 19.17
N PRO A 250 -21.83 -12.05 19.79
CA PRO A 250 -21.80 -10.70 20.33
C PRO A 250 -21.74 -9.67 19.20
N LEU A 251 -22.60 -8.66 19.30
CA LEU A 251 -22.67 -7.53 18.37
C LEU A 251 -21.53 -6.54 18.64
N LYS A 252 -21.14 -5.77 17.61
CA LYS A 252 -20.14 -4.71 17.75
C LYS A 252 -20.72 -3.48 18.44
N ASN A 253 -21.93 -3.08 18.08
CA ASN A 253 -22.64 -1.96 18.68
C ASN A 253 -23.98 -2.42 19.29
N PRO A 254 -23.93 -3.13 20.44
CA PRO A 254 -25.12 -3.69 21.04
C PRO A 254 -26.00 -2.59 21.67
N THR A 255 -27.32 -2.79 21.64
CA THR A 255 -28.30 -1.89 22.28
C THR A 255 -28.19 -1.86 23.80
N ALA A 256 -27.58 -2.87 24.42
CA ALA A 256 -27.28 -2.93 25.84
C ALA A 256 -25.88 -3.53 26.09
N PRO A 257 -25.20 -3.18 27.21
CA PRO A 257 -23.87 -3.70 27.52
C PRO A 257 -23.84 -5.23 27.53
N ASN A 258 -22.82 -5.82 26.89
CA ASN A 258 -22.61 -7.28 26.82
C ASN A 258 -23.77 -8.07 26.18
N THR A 259 -24.57 -7.42 25.33
CA THR A 259 -25.61 -8.13 24.56
C THR A 259 -25.12 -8.48 23.16
N GLY A 260 -25.66 -9.58 22.64
CA GLY A 260 -25.43 -10.08 21.30
C GLY A 260 -26.75 -10.49 20.67
N TRP A 261 -26.69 -11.15 19.52
CA TRP A 261 -27.87 -11.75 18.91
C TRP A 261 -27.85 -13.25 19.14
N CYS A 262 -28.96 -13.78 19.65
CA CYS A 262 -29.12 -15.19 19.97
C CYS A 262 -30.27 -15.78 19.17
N VAL A 263 -30.04 -16.97 18.61
CA VAL A 263 -31.08 -17.81 18.00
C VAL A 263 -31.10 -19.19 18.64
N ASP A 264 -32.28 -19.76 18.83
CA ASP A 264 -32.46 -21.09 19.41
C ASP A 264 -33.53 -21.93 18.70
N SER A 265 -33.62 -23.20 19.11
CA SER A 265 -34.60 -24.19 18.65
C SER A 265 -36.04 -23.90 19.09
N THR A 266 -36.28 -22.92 19.96
CA THR A 266 -37.64 -22.51 20.37
C THR A 266 -38.22 -21.45 19.43
N GLY A 267 -37.43 -21.00 18.44
CA GLY A 267 -37.82 -19.93 17.54
C GLY A 267 -37.41 -18.54 18.06
N ALA A 268 -36.62 -18.45 19.13
CA ALA A 268 -36.12 -17.15 19.59
C ALA A 268 -35.15 -16.58 18.55
N SER A 269 -35.30 -15.29 18.24
CA SER A 269 -34.35 -14.51 17.45
C SER A 269 -34.37 -13.09 17.99
N ARG A 270 -33.51 -12.83 18.97
CA ARG A 270 -33.56 -11.59 19.74
C ARG A 270 -32.20 -11.20 20.28
N ALA A 271 -32.10 -9.93 20.69
CA ALA A 271 -30.98 -9.48 21.48
C ALA A 271 -31.02 -10.15 22.85
N SER A 272 -29.93 -10.79 23.25
CA SER A 272 -29.82 -11.50 24.52
C SER A 272 -28.42 -11.36 25.11
N VAL A 273 -28.23 -11.74 26.36
CA VAL A 273 -26.92 -11.91 26.97
C VAL A 273 -26.32 -13.27 26.57
N ASP A 274 -25.03 -13.46 26.81
CA ASP A 274 -24.33 -14.70 26.48
C ASP A 274 -24.97 -15.92 27.18
N PRO A 275 -25.49 -16.93 26.45
CA PRO A 275 -26.07 -18.14 27.01
C PRO A 275 -25.03 -19.12 27.58
N GLY A 276 -23.74 -18.91 27.36
CA GLY A 276 -22.69 -19.84 27.74
C GLY A 276 -22.84 -21.18 27.00
N MET A 277 -23.07 -22.26 27.74
CA MET A 277 -23.33 -23.61 27.18
C MET A 277 -24.83 -24.00 27.21
N ALA A 278 -25.73 -23.05 27.44
CA ALA A 278 -27.17 -23.31 27.36
C ALA A 278 -27.62 -23.53 25.90
N THR A 279 -28.71 -24.26 25.74
CA THR A 279 -29.37 -24.55 24.45
C THR A 279 -30.62 -23.69 24.22
N VAL A 280 -30.81 -22.63 25.02
CA VAL A 280 -31.94 -21.70 24.92
C VAL A 280 -31.41 -20.28 25.14
N CYS A 281 -31.93 -19.33 24.40
CA CYS A 281 -31.58 -17.92 24.55
C CYS A 281 -32.23 -17.32 25.82
N PRO A 282 -31.45 -16.70 26.72
CA PRO A 282 -32.00 -16.02 27.88
C PRO A 282 -32.88 -14.82 27.51
#